data_AF-A0A957ZGL9-F1
#
_entry.id   AF-A0A957ZGL9-F1
#
_cell.length_a   1.000
_cell.length_b   1.000
_cell.length_c   1.000
_cell.angle_alpha   90.00
_cell.angle_beta   90.00
_cell.angle_gamma   90.00
#
_symmetry.space_group_name_H-M   'P 1'
#
loop_
_entity.id
_entity.type
_entity.pdbx_description
1 polymer ?
#
loop_
_entity_poly.entity_id
_entity_poly.type
_entity_poly.pdbx_seq_one_letter_code
_entity_poly.pdbx_strand_id
1 'polypeptide(L)'
;MMMWRSDTNHAYGFFNSGWWQEVQDVWDGQSPTPSRGAPPPGLLEPIRGTGYIWGTNDTFFNELGWARAEQKGFCALVQSFERGFLLRSSTVASCKDGLFNHAQGGNFPLDTLVAVQGGGWRAQLR
;
A
#
# COMPACT_ATOMS: atom_id res chain seq x y z
N MET A 1 -1.83 3.66 5.88
CA MET A 1 -1.49 2.44 5.09
C MET A 1 -0.94 2.86 3.74
N MET A 2 0.00 2.11 3.18
CA MET A 2 0.48 2.30 1.81
C MET A 2 0.25 1.04 0.99
N MET A 3 -0.09 1.18 -0.28
CA MET A 3 -0.33 0.07 -1.19
C MET A 3 0.19 0.41 -2.58
N TRP A 4 0.90 -0.53 -3.21
CA TRP A 4 1.23 -0.44 -4.63
C TRP A 4 0.37 -1.43 -5.41
N ARG A 5 -0.08 -1.00 -6.59
CA ARG A 5 -0.92 -1.78 -7.49
C ARG A 5 -0.12 -2.15 -8.75
N SER A 6 0.04 -3.45 -8.98
CA SER A 6 0.78 -3.95 -10.13
C SER A 6 0.06 -3.77 -11.46
N ASP A 7 -1.27 -3.64 -11.46
CA ASP A 7 -2.10 -3.51 -12.66
C ASP A 7 -2.07 -2.09 -13.24
N THR A 8 -1.94 -1.07 -12.38
CA THR A 8 -1.85 0.34 -12.81
C THR A 8 -0.45 0.94 -12.68
N ASN A 9 0.45 0.30 -11.95
CA ASN A 9 1.75 0.85 -11.57
C ASN A 9 1.64 2.18 -10.78
N HIS A 10 0.64 2.26 -9.92
CA HIS A 10 0.47 3.37 -8.97
C HIS A 10 0.64 2.90 -7.53
N ALA A 11 1.19 3.77 -6.70
CA ALA A 11 1.17 3.65 -5.25
C ALA A 11 0.12 4.59 -4.66
N TYR A 12 -0.45 4.15 -3.54
CA TYR A 12 -1.53 4.80 -2.83
C TYR A 12 -1.13 4.97 -1.37
N GLY A 13 -1.22 6.19 -0.86
CA GLY A 13 -1.13 6.53 0.55
C GLY A 13 -2.52 6.74 1.11
N PHE A 14 -2.90 5.95 2.12
CA PHE A 14 -4.16 6.03 2.85
C PHE A 14 -3.86 6.52 4.26
N PHE A 15 -4.15 7.79 4.53
CA PHE A 15 -3.61 8.51 5.67
C PHE A 15 -4.56 8.54 6.87
N ASN A 16 -4.00 8.72 8.07
CA ASN A 16 -4.77 8.76 9.32
C ASN A 16 -5.71 9.98 9.39
N SER A 17 -5.41 11.04 8.63
CA SER A 17 -6.28 12.20 8.43
C SER A 17 -7.59 11.86 7.68
N GLY A 18 -7.71 10.67 7.10
CA GLY A 18 -8.85 10.23 6.30
C GLY A 18 -8.75 10.60 4.82
N TRP A 19 -7.77 11.41 4.44
CA TRP A 19 -7.42 11.67 3.04
C TRP A 19 -6.56 10.53 2.46
N TRP A 20 -6.54 10.44 1.13
CA TRP A 20 -5.67 9.51 0.42
C TRP A 20 -5.11 10.17 -0.83
N GLN A 21 -3.93 9.71 -1.23
CA GLN A 21 -3.22 10.19 -2.40
C GLN A 21 -2.79 9.02 -3.27
N GLU A 22 -2.82 9.20 -4.58
CA GLU A 22 -2.12 8.34 -5.53
C GLU A 22 -0.87 9.03 -6.09
N VAL A 23 0.15 8.23 -6.38
CA VAL A 23 1.36 8.63 -7.09
C VAL A 23 1.73 7.53 -8.07
N GLN A 24 2.29 7.92 -9.21
CA GLN A 24 2.87 6.93 -10.12
C GLN A 24 4.12 6.32 -9.50
N ASP A 25 4.30 5.00 -9.63
CA ASP A 25 5.55 4.36 -9.21
C ASP A 25 6.63 4.60 -10.28
N VAL A 26 7.62 5.39 -9.90
CA VAL A 26 8.77 5.78 -10.74
C VAL A 26 10.07 5.10 -10.28
N TRP A 27 9.99 4.14 -9.37
CA TRP A 27 11.16 3.41 -8.89
C TRP A 27 11.76 2.56 -10.02
N ASP A 28 13.07 2.67 -10.21
CA ASP A 28 13.84 1.99 -11.26
C ASP A 28 14.14 0.51 -10.95
N GLY A 29 13.67 0.00 -9.81
CA GLY A 29 13.93 -1.36 -9.35
C GLY A 29 15.25 -1.55 -8.60
N GLN A 30 16.10 -0.52 -8.50
CA GLN A 30 17.47 -0.62 -7.98
C GLN A 30 17.80 0.46 -6.93
N SER A 31 17.24 1.65 -7.08
CA SER A 31 17.45 2.80 -6.20
C SER A 31 17.11 2.43 -4.75
N PRO A 32 17.95 2.78 -3.77
CA PRO A 32 17.67 2.48 -2.38
C PRO A 32 16.51 3.33 -1.85
N THR A 33 15.96 2.95 -0.68
CA THR A 33 15.09 3.83 0.10
C THR A 33 15.89 5.08 0.51
N PRO A 34 15.44 6.30 0.16
CA PRO A 34 16.03 7.51 0.71
C PRO A 34 15.88 7.55 2.22
N SER A 35 16.99 7.72 2.93
CA SER A 35 17.00 7.66 4.38
C SER A 35 16.14 8.78 5.00
N ARG A 36 15.35 8.40 6.01
CA ARG A 36 14.63 9.32 6.91
C ARG A 36 15.18 9.26 8.34
N GLY A 37 16.39 8.75 8.51
CA GLY A 37 17.01 8.43 9.80
C GLY A 37 16.93 6.95 10.15
N ALA A 38 17.13 6.61 11.43
CA ALA A 38 16.97 5.24 11.91
C ALA A 38 15.52 4.99 12.34
N PRO A 39 14.94 3.81 12.04
CA PRO A 39 13.61 3.47 12.52
C PRO A 39 13.57 3.42 14.05
N PRO A 40 12.53 3.98 14.70
CA PRO A 40 12.32 3.82 16.12
C PRO A 40 12.16 2.34 16.52
N PRO A 41 12.38 1.97 17.80
CA PRO A 41 12.22 0.60 18.27
C PRO A 41 10.86 -0.01 17.90
N GLY A 42 10.89 -1.20 17.29
CA GLY A 42 9.68 -1.92 16.86
C GLY A 42 9.05 -1.42 15.56
N LEU A 43 9.65 -0.44 14.89
CA LEU A 43 9.26 0.02 13.56
C LEU A 43 10.33 -0.34 12.52
N LEU A 44 9.94 -0.25 11.25
CA LEU A 44 10.75 -0.67 10.11
C LEU A 44 10.86 0.46 9.09
N GLU A 45 12.03 0.57 8.45
CA GLU A 45 12.17 1.30 7.21
C GLU A 45 11.53 0.48 6.08
N PRO A 46 10.55 1.02 5.33
CA PRO A 46 10.04 0.32 4.16
C PRO A 46 11.13 0.21 3.09
N ILE A 47 11.08 -0.87 2.30
CA ILE A 47 12.10 -1.20 1.31
C ILE A 47 11.53 -1.20 -0.12
N ARG A 48 12.41 -1.26 -1.13
CA ARG A 48 12.07 -1.34 -2.57
C ARG A 48 11.18 -0.16 -3.00
N GLY A 49 10.34 -0.31 -4.03
CA GLY A 49 9.52 0.78 -4.55
C GLY A 49 8.61 1.45 -3.52
N THR A 50 8.07 0.68 -2.57
CA THR A 50 7.29 1.26 -1.45
C THR A 50 8.18 2.13 -0.55
N GLY A 51 9.38 1.66 -0.22
CA GLY A 51 10.39 2.44 0.50
C GLY A 51 10.87 3.67 -0.25
N TYR A 52 11.11 3.55 -1.56
CA TYR A 52 11.53 4.66 -2.40
C TYR A 52 10.51 5.81 -2.38
N ILE A 53 9.23 5.51 -2.61
CA ILE A 53 8.15 6.52 -2.59
C ILE A 53 7.99 7.10 -1.17
N TRP A 54 8.00 6.26 -0.13
CA TRP A 54 7.93 6.72 1.26
C TRP A 54 9.10 7.65 1.63
N GLY A 55 10.32 7.32 1.20
CA GLY A 55 11.51 8.09 1.48
C GLY A 55 11.60 9.37 0.66
N THR A 56 11.12 9.40 -0.59
CA THR A 56 11.17 10.57 -1.47
C THR A 56 10.02 11.57 -1.26
N ASN A 57 8.86 11.11 -0.78
CA ASN A 57 7.65 11.96 -0.69
C ASN A 57 7.34 12.33 0.77
N ASP A 58 7.51 13.62 1.10
CA ASP A 58 7.28 14.15 2.45
C ASP A 58 5.86 13.91 2.96
N THR A 59 4.85 14.01 2.09
CA THR A 59 3.45 13.74 2.47
C THR A 59 3.29 12.29 2.92
N PHE A 60 3.87 11.35 2.16
CA PHE A 60 3.80 9.92 2.53
C PHE A 60 4.54 9.66 3.85
N PHE A 61 5.74 10.19 4.03
CA PHE A 61 6.48 10.02 5.28
C PHE A 61 5.73 10.62 6.48
N ASN A 62 5.29 11.87 6.38
CA ASN A 62 4.70 12.61 7.49
C ASN A 62 3.32 12.04 7.90
N GLU A 63 2.49 11.63 6.95
CA GLU A 63 1.14 11.13 7.24
C GLU A 63 1.10 9.63 7.59
N LEU A 64 2.06 8.83 7.12
CA LEU A 64 2.13 7.38 7.41
C LEU A 64 3.05 7.05 8.58
N GLY A 65 4.15 7.77 8.73
CA GLY A 65 5.26 7.42 9.61
C GLY A 65 6.01 6.16 9.16
N TRP A 66 6.74 5.55 10.08
CA TRP A 66 7.49 4.31 9.85
C TRP A 66 6.58 3.08 9.71
N ALA A 67 7.05 2.06 8.99
CA ALA A 67 6.28 0.83 8.82
C ALA A 67 6.19 0.04 10.14
N ARG A 68 5.04 -0.60 10.35
CA ARG A 68 4.77 -1.46 11.52
C ARG A 68 4.93 -2.95 11.21
N ALA A 69 5.09 -3.29 9.94
CA ALA A 69 5.25 -4.65 9.44
C ALA A 69 5.93 -4.60 8.07
N GLU A 70 6.50 -5.73 7.68
CA GLU A 70 7.06 -5.93 6.33
C GLU A 70 5.98 -5.80 5.25
N GLN A 71 6.42 -5.48 4.03
CA GLN A 71 5.55 -5.41 2.86
C GLN A 71 4.97 -6.80 2.54
N LYS A 72 3.65 -6.88 2.38
CA LYS A 72 2.93 -8.11 2.06
C LYS A 72 2.21 -7.98 0.72
N GLY A 73 2.49 -8.89 -0.20
CA GLY A 73 1.75 -9.03 -1.45
C GLY A 73 0.41 -9.74 -1.22
N PHE A 74 -0.66 -9.28 -1.87
CA PHE A 74 -1.94 -9.97 -1.77
C PHE A 74 -2.73 -9.80 -3.06
N CYS A 75 -3.67 -10.71 -3.27
CA CYS A 75 -4.58 -10.67 -4.40
C CYS A 75 -5.84 -9.91 -4.04
N ALA A 76 -6.31 -9.06 -4.95
CA ALA A 76 -7.53 -8.29 -4.77
C ALA A 76 -8.38 -8.29 -6.05
N LEU A 77 -9.70 -8.26 -5.86
CA LEU A 77 -10.65 -7.85 -6.89
C LEU A 77 -10.78 -6.33 -6.79
N VAL A 78 -10.68 -5.64 -7.92
CA VAL A 78 -10.78 -4.17 -7.98
C VAL A 78 -11.94 -3.78 -8.89
N GLN A 79 -12.81 -2.90 -8.39
CA GLN A 79 -13.88 -2.29 -9.16
C GLN A 79 -13.73 -0.78 -9.11
N SER A 80 -13.33 -0.18 -10.24
CA SER A 80 -13.32 1.26 -10.41
C SER A 80 -14.75 1.78 -10.65
N PHE A 81 -15.00 3.01 -10.21
CA PHE A 81 -16.20 3.78 -10.48
C PHE A 81 -15.80 5.25 -10.75
N GLU A 82 -16.75 6.10 -11.15
CA GLU A 82 -16.48 7.46 -11.67
C GLU A 82 -15.66 8.35 -10.73
N ARG A 83 -15.67 8.06 -9.42
CA ARG A 83 -14.97 8.83 -8.40
C ARG A 83 -14.10 7.97 -7.49
N GLY A 84 -13.52 6.89 -7.99
CA GLY A 84 -12.54 6.12 -7.22
C GLY A 84 -12.64 4.63 -7.45
N PHE A 85 -12.32 3.85 -6.42
CA PHE A 85 -12.32 2.40 -6.54
C PHE A 85 -12.67 1.71 -5.21
N LEU A 86 -13.23 0.52 -5.37
CA LEU A 86 -13.37 -0.47 -4.32
C LEU A 86 -12.39 -1.59 -4.60
N LEU A 87 -11.72 -2.08 -3.55
CA LEU A 87 -11.00 -3.34 -3.59
C LEU A 87 -11.53 -4.30 -2.54
N ARG A 88 -11.47 -5.59 -2.85
CA ARG A 88 -11.71 -6.68 -1.91
C ARG A 88 -10.58 -7.69 -2.00
N SER A 89 -10.00 -8.04 -0.87
CA SER A 89 -9.00 -9.10 -0.78
C SER A 89 -9.59 -10.43 -1.25
N SER A 90 -8.81 -11.17 -2.03
CA SER A 90 -9.17 -12.47 -2.60
C SER A 90 -8.31 -13.57 -1.99
N THR A 91 -8.88 -14.74 -1.74
CA THR A 91 -8.19 -15.90 -1.15
C THR A 91 -7.72 -16.91 -2.21
N VAL A 92 -7.69 -16.53 -3.49
CA VAL A 92 -7.09 -17.34 -4.57
C VAL A 92 -5.62 -17.64 -4.25
N ALA A 93 -5.09 -18.77 -4.73
CA ALA A 93 -3.74 -19.21 -4.39
C ALA A 93 -2.64 -18.21 -4.81
N SER A 94 -2.77 -17.64 -6.01
CA SER A 94 -1.88 -16.59 -6.53
C SER A 94 -2.58 -15.79 -7.63
N CYS A 95 -2.14 -14.54 -7.85
CA CYS A 95 -2.65 -13.63 -8.89
C CYS A 95 -1.55 -13.06 -9.78
N LYS A 96 -0.28 -13.34 -9.49
CA LYS A 96 0.87 -12.90 -10.29
C LYS A 96 2.06 -13.81 -10.04
N ASP A 97 2.61 -14.40 -11.10
CA ASP A 97 3.88 -15.12 -11.12
C ASP A 97 4.09 -16.17 -10.02
N GLY A 98 3.01 -16.79 -9.53
CA GLY A 98 3.08 -17.76 -8.42
C GLY A 98 3.45 -17.15 -7.06
N LEU A 99 3.49 -15.81 -6.95
CA LEU A 99 3.79 -15.13 -5.69
C LEU A 99 2.76 -15.47 -4.63
N PHE A 100 3.24 -15.62 -3.39
CA PHE A 100 2.42 -15.96 -2.24
C PHE A 100 1.37 -14.88 -1.98
N ASN A 101 0.10 -15.30 -1.90
CA ASN A 101 -0.99 -14.42 -1.55
C ASN A 101 -1.20 -14.39 -0.03
N HIS A 102 -0.79 -13.31 0.63
CA HIS A 102 -0.98 -13.17 2.07
C HIS A 102 -2.46 -13.19 2.48
N ALA A 103 -3.40 -12.80 1.62
CA ALA A 103 -4.84 -12.84 1.91
C ALA A 103 -5.40 -14.27 2.07
N GLN A 104 -4.70 -15.29 1.58
CA GLN A 104 -5.05 -16.71 1.79
C GLN A 104 -4.69 -17.19 3.20
N GLY A 105 -3.63 -16.64 3.81
CA GLY A 105 -3.01 -17.17 5.04
C GLY A 105 -3.73 -16.87 6.36
N GLY A 106 -4.97 -16.38 6.32
CA GLY A 106 -5.79 -16.06 7.51
C GLY A 106 -5.35 -14.83 8.32
N ASN A 107 -4.05 -14.53 8.37
CA ASN A 107 -3.45 -13.45 9.16
C ASN A 107 -3.26 -12.13 8.38
N PHE A 108 -4.00 -11.94 7.29
CA PHE A 108 -4.00 -10.70 6.52
C PHE A 108 -5.31 -9.96 6.79
N PRO A 109 -5.27 -8.81 7.48
CA PRO A 109 -6.46 -8.25 8.09
C PRO A 109 -7.34 -7.50 7.09
N LEU A 110 -6.79 -6.97 5.99
CA LEU A 110 -7.57 -6.16 5.05
C LEU A 110 -8.59 -7.03 4.31
N ASP A 111 -9.89 -6.72 4.47
CA ASP A 111 -10.98 -7.35 3.73
C ASP A 111 -11.39 -6.50 2.53
N THR A 112 -11.87 -5.28 2.80
CA THR A 112 -12.27 -4.34 1.76
C THR A 112 -11.67 -2.97 1.99
N LEU A 113 -11.46 -2.23 0.92
CA LEU A 113 -11.13 -0.81 0.97
C LEU A 113 -11.90 -0.06 -0.11
N VAL A 114 -12.38 1.13 0.23
CA VAL A 114 -12.98 2.07 -0.72
C VAL A 114 -12.25 3.39 -0.61
N ALA A 115 -11.85 3.93 -1.76
CA ALA A 115 -11.21 5.23 -1.88
C ALA A 115 -12.06 6.10 -2.82
N VAL A 116 -12.47 7.28 -2.34
CA VAL A 116 -13.31 8.21 -3.11
C VAL A 116 -12.53 9.48 -3.43
N GLN A 117 -12.42 9.84 -4.70
CA GLN A 117 -11.77 11.07 -5.16
C GLN A 117 -12.51 12.31 -4.65
N GLY A 118 -11.77 13.30 -4.14
CA GLY A 118 -12.36 14.47 -3.49
C GLY A 118 -13.07 14.16 -2.17
N GLY A 119 -12.95 12.92 -1.67
CA GLY A 119 -13.48 12.46 -0.39
C GLY A 119 -12.42 11.67 0.40
N GLY A 120 -12.89 10.87 1.35
CA GLY A 120 -12.02 10.04 2.18
C GLY A 120 -11.84 8.62 1.66
N TRP A 121 -11.12 7.83 2.45
CA TRP A 121 -11.00 6.39 2.28
C TRP A 121 -11.52 5.66 3.52
N ARG A 122 -11.90 4.39 3.35
CA ARG A 122 -12.29 3.50 4.44
C ARG A 122 -11.82 2.09 4.17
N ALA A 123 -11.46 1.36 5.22
CA ALA A 123 -11.14 -0.05 5.14
C ALA A 123 -11.93 -0.85 6.17
N GLN A 124 -12.36 -2.05 5.78
CA GLN A 124 -12.87 -3.05 6.69
C GLN A 124 -11.80 -4.10 6.91
N LEU A 125 -11.60 -4.48 8.17
CA LEU A 125 -10.69 -5.53 8.58
C LEU A 125 -11.47 -6.79 8.99
N ARG A 126 -10.84 -7.96 8.88
CA ARG A 126 -11.35 -9.23 9.40
C ARG A 126 -10.97 -9.45 10.86
#